data_AF-A0A957DWU4-F1
#
_entry.id   AF-A0A957DWU4-F1
#
_cell.length_a   1.000
_cell.length_b   1.000
_cell.length_c   1.000
_cell.angle_alpha   90.00
_cell.angle_beta   90.00
_cell.angle_gamma   90.00
#
_symmetry.space_group_name_H-M   'P 1'
#
loop_
_entity.id
_entity.type
_entity.pdbx_description
1 polymer ?
#
loop_
_entity_poly.entity_id
_entity_poly.type
_entity_poly.pdbx_seq_one_letter_code
_entity_poly.pdbx_strand_id
1 'polypeptide(L)'
;VGYPGGYPDVLAVGASDELDEVAWFSSRGPSYLTDELKPWLVAPGTQIWSARPDGAYGLENGTSMASPHVVGAIALLLSRNPSLTRQEINQILADTAVPIDPPHPNNNTGWGRLDAYAAVASQSDAGVLTGLLLADGVPLPDAIVTITTPSGAQLPFVTNANGRYRAILQSGSYNLQSEPFGYTQTTISNVSVTNGQT
;
A
#
# COMPACT_ATOMS: atom_id res chain seq x y z
N VAL A 1 27.57 -7.82 -0.49
CA VAL A 1 27.06 -6.93 0.58
C VAL A 1 27.72 -7.28 1.91
N GLY A 2 28.13 -6.28 2.71
CA GLY A 2 28.84 -6.47 4.00
C GLY A 2 27.92 -6.64 5.22
N TYR A 3 28.51 -6.88 6.39
CA TYR A 3 27.79 -7.09 7.66
C TYR A 3 27.48 -5.76 8.38
N PRO A 4 26.33 -5.66 9.09
CA PRO A 4 25.31 -6.70 9.32
C PRO A 4 24.30 -6.90 8.18
N GLY A 5 24.35 -6.11 7.10
CA GLY A 5 23.42 -6.21 5.96
C GLY A 5 23.41 -7.58 5.27
N GLY A 6 24.53 -8.30 5.30
CA GLY A 6 24.67 -9.65 4.75
C GLY A 6 24.04 -10.77 5.58
N TYR A 7 23.45 -10.49 6.75
CA TYR A 7 22.74 -11.55 7.49
C TYR A 7 21.43 -11.95 6.79
N PRO A 8 21.03 -13.23 6.85
CA PRO A 8 19.79 -13.72 6.24
C PRO A 8 18.57 -12.90 6.66
N ASP A 9 18.44 -12.65 7.96
CA ASP A 9 17.29 -12.00 8.58
C ASP A 9 17.25 -10.47 8.40
N VAL A 10 18.26 -9.87 7.77
CA VAL A 10 18.35 -8.41 7.58
C VAL A 10 17.88 -8.01 6.19
N LEU A 11 16.91 -7.10 6.11
CA LEU A 11 16.53 -6.46 4.85
C LEU A 11 17.63 -5.45 4.48
N ALA A 12 18.56 -5.86 3.62
CA ALA A 12 19.60 -4.97 3.11
C ALA A 12 19.04 -4.05 2.03
N VAL A 13 19.34 -2.76 2.14
CA VAL A 13 18.91 -1.72 1.20
C VAL A 13 20.13 -1.19 0.45
N GLY A 14 20.12 -1.30 -0.87
CA GLY A 14 21.10 -0.61 -1.72
C GLY A 14 20.64 0.79 -2.10
N ALA A 15 21.50 1.56 -2.75
CA ALA A 15 21.20 2.93 -3.17
C ALA A 15 21.07 3.03 -4.70
N SER A 16 20.08 3.80 -5.15
CA SER A 16 19.98 4.29 -6.52
C SER A 16 20.13 5.82 -6.58
N ASP A 17 20.41 6.35 -7.76
CA ASP A 17 20.33 7.77 -8.05
C ASP A 17 19.01 8.18 -8.72
N GLU A 18 18.94 9.44 -9.13
CA GLU A 18 17.77 10.07 -9.78
C GLU A 18 17.47 9.55 -11.19
N LEU A 19 18.43 8.87 -11.82
CA LEU A 19 18.26 8.25 -13.14
C LEU A 19 17.87 6.77 -13.03
N ASP A 20 17.59 6.30 -11.81
CA ASP A 20 17.33 4.89 -11.50
C ASP A 20 18.54 3.97 -11.78
N GLU A 21 19.74 4.52 -11.74
CA GLU A 21 20.96 3.74 -11.79
C GLU A 21 21.41 3.35 -10.38
N VAL A 22 22.01 2.17 -10.24
CA VAL A 22 22.59 1.76 -8.96
C VAL A 22 23.77 2.68 -8.65
N ALA A 23 23.70 3.36 -7.50
CA ALA A 23 24.71 4.32 -7.10
C ALA A 23 26.09 3.65 -7.05
N TRP A 24 27.12 4.35 -7.53
CA TRP A 24 28.48 3.80 -7.69
C TRP A 24 29.08 3.24 -6.39
N PHE A 25 28.68 3.79 -5.23
CA PHE A 25 29.14 3.36 -3.91
C PHE A 25 28.30 2.21 -3.31
N SER A 26 27.17 1.86 -3.93
CA SER A 26 26.28 0.81 -3.43
C SER A 26 26.95 -0.56 -3.57
N SER A 27 27.12 -1.25 -2.44
CA SER A 27 27.63 -2.62 -2.46
C SER A 27 26.66 -3.55 -3.15
N ARG A 28 27.20 -4.43 -4.00
CA ARG A 28 26.44 -5.47 -4.71
C ARG A 28 26.52 -6.79 -3.95
N GLY A 29 25.50 -7.62 -4.14
CA GLY A 29 25.46 -8.99 -3.68
C GLY A 29 26.36 -9.94 -4.46
N PRO A 30 26.29 -11.23 -4.12
CA PRO A 30 25.48 -11.78 -3.03
C PRO A 30 26.01 -11.41 -1.63
N SER A 31 25.37 -11.91 -0.59
CA SER A 31 25.94 -11.90 0.76
C SER A 31 27.30 -12.61 0.76
N TYR A 32 28.31 -12.00 1.40
CA TYR A 32 29.67 -12.55 1.39
C TYR A 32 29.80 -13.91 2.09
N LEU A 33 29.03 -14.19 3.17
CA LEU A 33 29.10 -15.48 3.88
C LEU A 33 28.03 -16.47 3.46
N THR A 34 26.84 -16.02 3.07
CA THR A 34 25.69 -16.92 2.86
C THR A 34 25.37 -17.15 1.39
N ASP A 35 26.00 -16.41 0.46
CA ASP A 35 25.71 -16.42 -0.98
C ASP A 35 24.26 -16.06 -1.33
N GLU A 36 23.49 -15.56 -0.36
CA GLU A 36 22.11 -15.15 -0.53
C GLU A 36 22.01 -13.86 -1.34
N LEU A 37 20.91 -13.72 -2.07
CA LEU A 37 20.53 -12.51 -2.77
C LEU A 37 20.56 -11.29 -1.83
N LYS A 38 21.41 -10.30 -2.16
CA LYS A 38 21.45 -8.99 -1.52
C LYS A 38 21.81 -7.91 -2.56
N PRO A 39 21.38 -6.65 -2.41
CA PRO A 39 20.37 -6.18 -1.45
C PRO A 39 18.99 -6.81 -1.72
N TRP A 40 18.03 -6.62 -0.81
CA TRP A 40 16.64 -7.04 -1.05
C TRP A 40 15.96 -6.13 -2.07
N LEU A 41 16.20 -4.82 -1.95
CA LEU A 41 15.75 -3.79 -2.88
C LEU A 41 16.67 -2.56 -2.79
N VAL A 42 16.48 -1.59 -3.67
CA VAL A 42 17.18 -0.29 -3.62
C VAL A 42 16.20 0.85 -3.37
N ALA A 43 16.72 1.97 -2.86
CA ALA A 43 15.96 3.21 -2.70
C ALA A 43 16.87 4.41 -3.01
N PRO A 44 16.29 5.62 -3.21
CA PRO A 44 17.09 6.82 -3.47
C PRO A 44 18.14 7.07 -2.39
N GLY A 45 19.40 7.09 -2.78
CA GLY A 45 20.53 7.27 -1.87
C GLY A 45 21.58 8.28 -2.34
N THR A 46 21.37 8.91 -3.50
CA THR A 46 22.24 9.96 -4.05
C THR A 46 21.55 11.31 -3.93
N GLN A 47 22.30 12.34 -3.51
CA GLN A 47 21.82 13.72 -3.36
C GLN A 47 20.51 13.84 -2.56
N ILE A 48 20.43 13.12 -1.43
CA ILE A 48 19.23 13.16 -0.59
C ILE A 48 19.30 14.38 0.33
N TRP A 49 18.34 15.29 0.15
CA TRP A 49 18.17 16.47 1.00
C TRP A 49 17.49 16.08 2.32
N SER A 50 18.15 16.32 3.44
CA SER A 50 17.57 16.05 4.76
C SER A 50 18.08 17.00 5.84
N ALA A 51 17.45 16.92 7.01
CA ALA A 51 17.78 17.71 8.19
C ALA A 51 19.16 17.33 8.76
N ARG A 52 19.84 18.32 9.32
CA ARG A 52 21.11 18.21 10.05
C ARG A 52 20.96 18.89 11.42
N PRO A 53 21.93 18.69 12.35
CA PRO A 53 21.96 19.43 13.61
C PRO A 53 21.85 20.95 13.41
N ASP A 54 21.47 21.64 14.48
CA ASP A 54 21.39 23.12 14.54
C ASP A 54 20.41 23.75 13.55
N GLY A 55 19.37 23.00 13.14
CA GLY A 55 18.33 23.48 12.23
C GLY A 55 18.76 23.58 10.76
N ALA A 56 19.95 23.04 10.43
CA ALA A 56 20.47 23.02 9.08
C ALA A 56 19.84 21.91 8.22
N TYR A 57 20.06 22.01 6.92
CA TYR A 57 19.72 20.98 5.94
C TYR A 57 20.87 20.82 4.94
N GLY A 58 20.97 19.67 4.31
CA GLY A 58 21.95 19.47 3.25
C GLY A 58 21.70 18.20 2.44
N LEU A 59 22.41 18.10 1.31
CA LEU A 59 22.46 16.90 0.47
C LEU A 59 23.51 15.93 1.03
N GLU A 60 23.21 14.64 1.05
CA GLU A 60 24.15 13.58 1.35
C GLU A 60 23.98 12.39 0.39
N ASN A 61 25.03 11.56 0.31
CA ASN A 61 25.04 10.33 -0.47
C ASN A 61 25.31 9.13 0.45
N GLY A 62 24.58 8.04 0.26
CA GLY A 62 24.87 6.78 0.94
C GLY A 62 23.70 5.80 0.94
N THR A 63 24.01 4.52 1.14
CA THR A 63 23.00 3.52 1.52
C THR A 63 22.37 3.85 2.87
N SER A 64 23.07 4.62 3.72
CA SER A 64 22.52 5.27 4.92
C SER A 64 21.36 6.24 4.63
N MET A 65 21.30 6.80 3.41
CA MET A 65 20.20 7.68 2.97
C MET A 65 19.10 6.89 2.24
N ALA A 66 19.45 5.80 1.56
CA ALA A 66 18.47 4.88 0.99
C ALA A 66 17.66 4.12 2.07
N SER A 67 18.34 3.60 3.09
CA SER A 67 17.73 2.81 4.17
C SER A 67 16.52 3.49 4.86
N PRO A 68 16.56 4.78 5.26
CA PRO A 68 15.43 5.43 5.92
C PRO A 68 14.19 5.59 5.02
N HIS A 69 14.33 5.62 3.68
CA HIS A 69 13.16 5.59 2.79
C HIS A 69 12.38 4.27 2.94
N VAL A 70 13.09 3.15 2.99
CA VAL A 70 12.50 1.82 3.18
C VAL A 70 11.89 1.70 4.58
N VAL A 71 12.58 2.19 5.61
CA VAL A 71 12.03 2.23 6.98
C VAL A 71 10.74 3.07 7.03
N GLY A 72 10.69 4.21 6.34
CA GLY A 72 9.49 5.03 6.23
C GLY A 72 8.32 4.29 5.54
N ALA A 73 8.59 3.58 4.45
CA ALA A 73 7.57 2.77 3.76
C ALA A 73 7.05 1.62 4.66
N ILE A 74 7.94 0.94 5.39
CA ILE A 74 7.56 -0.10 6.36
C ILE A 74 6.70 0.50 7.48
N ALA A 75 7.04 1.68 7.98
CA ALA A 75 6.24 2.37 8.99
C ALA A 75 4.84 2.71 8.46
N LEU A 76 4.71 3.14 7.20
CA LEU A 76 3.40 3.37 6.56
C LEU A 76 2.60 2.06 6.41
N LEU A 77 3.24 0.97 5.98
CA LEU A 77 2.61 -0.36 5.92
C LEU A 77 2.08 -0.79 7.28
N LEU A 78 2.90 -0.69 8.33
CA LEU A 78 2.51 -1.04 9.70
C LEU A 78 1.47 -0.09 10.28
N SER A 79 1.47 1.19 9.89
CA SER A 79 0.41 2.13 10.28
C SER A 79 -0.94 1.74 9.67
N ARG A 80 -0.91 1.11 8.49
CA ARG A 80 -2.09 0.66 7.77
C ARG A 80 -2.58 -0.69 8.27
N ASN A 81 -1.66 -1.64 8.42
CA ASN A 81 -1.93 -2.98 8.91
C ASN A 81 -0.87 -3.39 9.95
N PRO A 82 -1.14 -3.17 11.25
CA PRO A 82 -0.18 -3.48 12.32
C PRO A 82 0.10 -4.97 12.52
N SER A 83 -0.70 -5.88 11.93
CA SER A 83 -0.51 -7.33 12.08
C SER A 83 0.47 -7.92 11.05
N LEU A 84 0.94 -7.12 10.10
CA LEU A 84 1.89 -7.57 9.08
C LEU A 84 3.16 -8.13 9.73
N THR A 85 3.47 -9.37 9.37
CA THR A 85 4.73 -10.03 9.73
C THR A 85 5.89 -9.49 8.89
N ARG A 86 7.12 -9.72 9.36
CA ARG A 86 8.33 -9.38 8.58
C ARG A 86 8.30 -10.00 7.18
N GLN A 87 7.85 -11.25 7.07
CA GLN A 87 7.82 -11.95 5.78
C GLN A 87 6.82 -11.30 4.82
N GLU A 88 5.62 -10.95 5.29
CA GLU A 88 4.62 -10.25 4.48
C GLU A 88 5.13 -8.87 4.05
N ILE A 89 5.78 -8.11 4.95
CA ILE A 89 6.39 -6.83 4.60
C ILE A 89 7.44 -7.00 3.51
N ASN A 90 8.36 -7.95 3.66
CA ASN A 90 9.40 -8.21 2.66
C ASN A 90 8.79 -8.58 1.30
N GLN A 91 7.71 -9.37 1.30
CA GLN A 91 7.00 -9.79 0.10
C GLN A 91 6.28 -8.62 -0.57
N ILE A 92 5.53 -7.81 0.20
CA ILE A 92 4.87 -6.60 -0.32
C ILE A 92 5.89 -5.67 -0.97
N LEU A 93 7.02 -5.42 -0.30
CA LEU A 93 8.07 -4.57 -0.84
C LEU A 93 8.70 -5.14 -2.11
N ALA A 94 8.82 -6.47 -2.22
CA ALA A 94 9.33 -7.15 -3.40
C ALA A 94 8.34 -7.09 -4.58
N ASP A 95 7.07 -7.41 -4.34
CA ASP A 95 6.02 -7.46 -5.37
C ASP A 95 5.65 -6.09 -5.94
N THR A 96 5.90 -5.04 -5.16
CA THR A 96 5.58 -3.66 -5.54
C THR A 96 6.80 -2.85 -5.98
N ALA A 97 8.01 -3.40 -5.90
CA ALA A 97 9.22 -2.73 -6.35
C ALA A 97 9.17 -2.46 -7.86
N VAL A 98 9.69 -1.30 -8.28
CA VAL A 98 9.86 -0.96 -9.69
C VAL A 98 11.14 -1.63 -10.22
N PRO A 99 11.06 -2.53 -11.21
CA PRO A 99 12.25 -3.15 -11.77
C PRO A 99 13.05 -2.13 -12.59
N ILE A 100 14.26 -1.80 -12.12
CA ILE A 100 15.15 -0.82 -12.76
C ILE A 100 16.45 -1.44 -13.32
N ASP A 101 16.72 -2.72 -13.01
CA ASP A 101 17.82 -3.50 -13.59
C ASP A 101 17.34 -4.95 -13.85
N PRO A 102 16.74 -5.27 -15.00
CA PRO A 102 16.32 -6.64 -15.32
C PRO A 102 17.49 -7.54 -15.76
N PRO A 103 17.47 -8.86 -15.48
CA PRO A 103 16.41 -9.60 -14.80
C PRO A 103 16.41 -9.37 -13.28
N HIS A 104 15.23 -9.49 -12.65
CA HIS A 104 15.08 -9.36 -11.21
C HIS A 104 14.44 -10.64 -10.60
N PRO A 105 14.77 -10.99 -9.35
CA PRO A 105 15.74 -10.28 -8.52
C PRO A 105 17.19 -10.52 -8.96
N ASN A 106 18.08 -9.58 -8.66
CA ASN A 106 19.52 -9.71 -8.89
C ASN A 106 20.36 -9.11 -7.76
N ASN A 107 21.68 -9.30 -7.84
CA ASN A 107 22.63 -8.84 -6.83
C ASN A 107 22.98 -7.33 -6.92
N ASN A 108 22.38 -6.57 -7.83
CA ASN A 108 22.57 -5.12 -7.95
C ASN A 108 21.44 -4.36 -7.25
N THR A 109 20.20 -4.65 -7.66
CA THR A 109 19.00 -3.93 -7.22
C THR A 109 18.07 -4.76 -6.34
N GLY A 110 18.36 -6.04 -6.13
CA GLY A 110 17.40 -6.96 -5.55
C GLY A 110 16.15 -7.04 -6.41
N TRP A 111 14.98 -6.87 -5.80
CA TRP A 111 13.67 -6.83 -6.47
C TRP A 111 13.42 -5.55 -7.28
N GLY A 112 14.21 -4.49 -7.10
CA GLY A 112 14.06 -3.22 -7.80
C GLY A 112 14.08 -2.02 -6.85
N ARG A 113 13.65 -0.85 -7.34
CA ARG A 113 13.51 0.37 -6.54
C ARG A 113 12.22 0.33 -5.72
N LEU A 114 12.30 0.76 -4.47
CA LEU A 114 11.14 0.98 -3.60
C LEU A 114 10.05 1.82 -4.29
N ASP A 115 8.81 1.32 -4.27
CA ASP A 115 7.60 2.10 -4.50
C ASP A 115 6.73 2.10 -3.24
N ALA A 116 6.87 3.16 -2.44
CA ALA A 116 6.14 3.28 -1.17
C ALA A 116 4.62 3.39 -1.39
N TYR A 117 4.19 4.01 -2.49
CA TYR A 117 2.78 4.15 -2.79
C TYR A 117 2.17 2.80 -3.17
N ALA A 118 2.77 2.07 -4.11
CA ALA A 118 2.30 0.76 -4.50
C ALA A 118 2.32 -0.24 -3.33
N ALA A 119 3.36 -0.19 -2.49
CA ALA A 119 3.43 -0.99 -1.27
C ALA A 119 2.22 -0.75 -0.35
N VAL A 120 1.94 0.51 0.01
CA VAL A 120 0.81 0.84 0.92
C VAL A 120 -0.54 0.62 0.24
N ALA A 121 -0.66 0.92 -1.05
CA ALA A 121 -1.87 0.69 -1.83
C ALA A 121 -2.18 -0.80 -1.98
N SER A 122 -1.18 -1.69 -1.99
CA SER A 122 -1.41 -3.14 -1.96
C SER A 122 -2.14 -3.60 -0.69
N GLN A 123 -2.03 -2.81 0.38
CA GLN A 123 -2.73 -2.99 1.64
C GLN A 123 -4.04 -2.18 1.69
N SER A 124 -4.58 -1.75 0.54
CA SER A 124 -5.91 -1.17 0.50
C SER A 124 -6.92 -2.26 0.87
N ASP A 125 -7.64 -2.06 1.97
CA ASP A 125 -8.62 -3.04 2.44
C ASP A 125 -9.94 -2.91 1.69
N ALA A 126 -9.92 -2.59 0.40
CA ALA A 126 -11.14 -2.29 -0.32
C ALA A 126 -11.90 -3.58 -0.67
N GLY A 127 -13.15 -3.67 -0.21
CA GLY A 127 -14.13 -4.61 -0.73
C GLY A 127 -15.13 -3.91 -1.62
N VAL A 128 -15.89 -4.68 -2.38
CA VAL A 128 -17.03 -4.19 -3.14
C VAL A 128 -18.28 -4.48 -2.32
N LEU A 129 -19.12 -3.48 -2.10
CA LEU A 129 -20.47 -3.68 -1.60
C LEU A 129 -21.43 -3.50 -2.76
N THR A 130 -22.22 -4.53 -3.05
CA THR A 130 -23.33 -4.44 -4.00
C THR A 130 -24.65 -4.65 -3.30
N GLY A 131 -25.70 -4.01 -3.80
CA GLY A 131 -27.04 -4.23 -3.29
C GLY A 131 -28.11 -3.94 -4.33
N LEU A 132 -29.32 -4.38 -4.00
CA LEU A 132 -30.52 -4.24 -4.80
C LEU A 132 -31.60 -3.59 -3.95
N LEU A 133 -32.16 -2.49 -4.44
CA LEU A 133 -33.28 -1.81 -3.79
C LEU A 133 -34.56 -2.08 -4.58
N LEU A 134 -35.54 -2.65 -3.89
CA LEU A 134 -36.86 -2.98 -4.43
C LEU A 134 -37.94 -2.31 -3.57
N ALA A 135 -39.05 -1.94 -4.21
CA ALA A 135 -40.32 -1.67 -3.55
C ALA A 135 -41.37 -2.63 -4.09
N ASP A 136 -41.99 -3.41 -3.19
CA ASP A 136 -43.03 -4.40 -3.56
C ASP A 136 -42.59 -5.35 -4.68
N GLY A 137 -41.31 -5.72 -4.70
CA GLY A 137 -40.70 -6.58 -5.72
C GLY A 137 -40.29 -5.88 -7.02
N VAL A 138 -40.56 -4.57 -7.16
CA VAL A 138 -40.19 -3.76 -8.32
C VAL A 138 -38.88 -3.01 -8.05
N PRO A 139 -37.89 -3.07 -8.95
CA PRO A 139 -36.66 -2.30 -8.78
C PRO A 139 -36.88 -0.79 -8.77
N LEU A 140 -36.19 -0.10 -7.86
CA LEU A 140 -36.27 1.36 -7.76
C LEU A 140 -35.05 2.00 -8.45
N PRO A 141 -35.21 2.57 -9.66
CA PRO A 141 -34.14 3.34 -10.31
C PRO A 141 -33.98 4.72 -9.68
N ASP A 142 -32.78 5.29 -9.81
CA ASP A 142 -32.43 6.65 -9.41
C ASP A 142 -32.69 6.96 -7.92
N ALA A 143 -32.81 5.92 -7.09
CA ALA A 143 -32.99 6.04 -5.66
C ALA A 143 -31.64 6.19 -4.95
N ILE A 144 -31.61 6.99 -3.89
CA ILE A 144 -30.40 7.23 -3.09
C ILE A 144 -30.31 6.20 -1.96
N VAL A 145 -29.17 5.52 -1.91
CA VAL A 145 -28.73 4.69 -0.78
C VAL A 145 -27.55 5.41 -0.12
N THR A 146 -27.71 5.81 1.13
CA THR A 146 -26.67 6.44 1.93
C THR A 146 -25.92 5.39 2.73
N ILE A 147 -24.62 5.30 2.53
CA ILE A 147 -23.71 4.43 3.28
C ILE A 147 -22.99 5.28 4.32
N THR A 148 -23.16 4.95 5.60
CA THR A 148 -22.45 5.58 6.71
C THR A 148 -21.20 4.76 7.03
N THR A 149 -20.03 5.40 6.94
CA THR A 149 -18.74 4.79 7.26
C THR A 149 -18.55 4.58 8.77
N PRO A 150 -17.58 3.75 9.21
CA PRO A 150 -17.21 3.66 10.62
C PRO A 150 -16.83 5.00 11.27
N SER A 151 -16.30 5.94 10.48
CA SER A 151 -15.96 7.30 10.93
C SER A 151 -17.17 8.25 10.99
N GLY A 152 -18.36 7.79 10.60
CA GLY A 152 -19.58 8.58 10.56
C GLY A 152 -19.77 9.41 9.29
N ALA A 153 -18.88 9.30 8.29
CA ALA A 153 -19.05 9.97 7.02
C ALA A 153 -20.20 9.33 6.23
N GLN A 154 -21.01 10.14 5.56
CA GLN A 154 -22.14 9.68 4.76
C GLN A 154 -21.81 9.74 3.27
N LEU A 155 -21.96 8.62 2.58
CA LEU A 155 -21.63 8.45 1.17
C LEU A 155 -22.90 8.08 0.39
N PRO A 156 -23.44 8.97 -0.46
CA PRO A 156 -24.63 8.67 -1.26
C PRO A 156 -24.28 7.86 -2.51
N PHE A 157 -25.09 6.86 -2.82
CA PHE A 157 -25.03 6.06 -4.03
C PHE A 157 -26.39 6.02 -4.70
N VAL A 158 -26.40 6.06 -6.03
CA VAL A 158 -27.63 6.05 -6.83
C VAL A 158 -27.83 4.68 -7.45
N THR A 159 -29.04 4.13 -7.34
CA THR A 159 -29.40 2.87 -7.99
C THR A 159 -29.58 3.05 -9.50
N ASN A 160 -29.17 2.05 -10.28
CA ASN A 160 -29.37 2.04 -11.73
C ASN A 160 -30.81 1.62 -12.11
N ALA A 161 -31.09 1.53 -13.42
CA ALA A 161 -32.38 1.10 -13.98
C ALA A 161 -32.94 -0.23 -13.40
N ASN A 162 -32.06 -1.11 -12.90
CA ASN A 162 -32.41 -2.40 -12.30
C ASN A 162 -32.41 -2.35 -10.76
N GLY A 163 -32.44 -1.16 -10.14
CA GLY A 163 -32.43 -0.98 -8.70
C GLY A 163 -31.11 -1.33 -8.02
N ARG A 164 -30.02 -1.54 -8.77
CA ARG A 164 -28.72 -1.98 -8.21
C ARG A 164 -27.78 -0.82 -7.97
N TYR A 165 -27.01 -0.90 -6.89
CA TYR A 165 -25.88 0.00 -6.60
C TYR A 165 -24.60 -0.80 -6.35
N ARG A 166 -23.46 -0.11 -6.49
CA ARG A 166 -22.13 -0.65 -6.24
C ARG A 166 -21.26 0.41 -5.57
N ALA A 167 -20.63 0.05 -4.46
CA ALA A 167 -19.69 0.88 -3.73
C ALA A 167 -18.36 0.15 -3.56
N ILE A 168 -17.25 0.84 -3.76
CA ILE A 168 -15.93 0.33 -3.36
C ILE A 168 -15.62 0.99 -2.02
N LEU A 169 -15.52 0.20 -0.97
CA LEU A 169 -15.43 0.67 0.40
C LEU A 169 -14.26 -0.02 1.10
N GLN A 170 -13.61 0.70 2.02
CA GLN A 170 -12.60 0.11 2.89
C GLN A 170 -13.22 -1.01 3.74
N SER A 171 -12.41 -1.94 4.24
CA SER A 171 -12.94 -2.99 5.09
C SER A 171 -13.42 -2.38 6.39
N GLY A 172 -14.56 -2.85 6.85
CA GLY A 172 -15.23 -2.25 7.99
C GLY A 172 -16.71 -2.56 8.03
N SER A 173 -17.34 -2.06 9.08
CA SER A 173 -18.78 -2.20 9.31
C SER A 173 -19.50 -0.92 8.89
N TYR A 174 -20.52 -1.06 8.07
CA TYR A 174 -21.26 0.05 7.48
C TYR A 174 -22.73 -0.03 7.86
N ASN A 175 -23.35 1.14 7.99
CA ASN A 175 -24.81 1.26 8.09
C ASN A 175 -25.35 1.86 6.81
N LEU A 176 -26.37 1.24 6.24
CA LEU A 176 -27.01 1.64 5.01
C LEU A 176 -28.39 2.19 5.33
N GLN A 177 -28.76 3.28 4.67
CA GLN A 177 -30.08 3.88 4.80
C GLN A 177 -30.57 4.25 3.41
N SER A 178 -31.85 4.00 3.14
CA SER A 178 -32.51 4.49 1.93
C SER A 178 -33.89 5.02 2.28
N GLU A 179 -34.26 6.16 1.68
CA GLU A 179 -35.59 6.76 1.82
C GLU A 179 -36.06 7.23 0.44
N PRO A 180 -36.51 6.30 -0.42
CA PRO A 180 -37.01 6.66 -1.74
C PRO A 180 -38.28 7.50 -1.63
N PHE A 181 -38.48 8.43 -2.56
CA PHE A 181 -39.66 9.28 -2.56
C PHE A 181 -40.95 8.45 -2.57
N GLY A 182 -41.84 8.70 -1.61
CA GLY A 182 -43.12 7.98 -1.48
C GLY A 182 -43.04 6.63 -0.77
N TYR A 183 -41.88 6.24 -0.24
CA TYR A 183 -41.68 4.99 0.50
C TYR A 183 -41.11 5.23 1.90
N THR A 184 -41.35 4.28 2.80
CA THR A 184 -40.80 4.33 4.16
C THR A 184 -39.29 4.09 4.14
N GLN A 185 -38.58 4.83 4.98
CA GLN A 185 -37.15 4.65 5.17
C GLN A 185 -36.81 3.21 5.60
N THR A 186 -35.76 2.65 5.01
CA THR A 186 -35.18 1.35 5.38
C THR A 186 -33.74 1.51 5.80
N THR A 187 -33.36 0.85 6.89
CA THR A 187 -31.99 0.86 7.42
C THR A 187 -31.47 -0.57 7.57
N ILE A 188 -30.25 -0.82 7.12
CA ILE A 188 -29.51 -2.06 7.36
C ILE A 188 -28.25 -1.70 8.12
N SER A 189 -28.07 -2.28 9.30
CA SER A 189 -26.91 -1.99 10.14
C SER A 189 -25.88 -3.11 10.09
N ASN A 190 -24.64 -2.76 10.37
CA ASN A 190 -23.51 -3.69 10.50
C ASN A 190 -23.23 -4.54 9.25
N VAL A 191 -23.31 -3.93 8.07
CA VAL A 191 -22.89 -4.57 6.82
C VAL A 191 -21.37 -4.59 6.78
N SER A 192 -20.79 -5.78 6.88
CA SER A 192 -19.35 -5.99 6.82
C SER A 192 -18.87 -5.99 5.37
N VAL A 193 -17.89 -5.14 5.08
CA VAL A 193 -17.09 -5.20 3.85
C VAL A 193 -15.72 -5.75 4.21
N THR A 194 -15.25 -6.74 3.44
CA THR A 194 -13.95 -7.38 3.62
C THR A 194 -13.12 -7.21 2.35
N ASN A 195 -11.81 -7.08 2.52
CA ASN A 195 -10.85 -6.90 1.43
C ASN A 195 -11.00 -8.01 0.37
N GLY A 196 -11.09 -7.61 -0.90
CA GLY A 196 -11.18 -8.54 -2.03
C GLY A 196 -12.51 -9.30 -2.15
N GLN A 197 -13.50 -9.04 -1.29
CA GLN A 197 -14.83 -9.65 -1.37
C GLN A 197 -15.84 -8.73 -2.06
N THR A 198 -16.93 -9.32 -2.57
CA THR A 198 -18.10 -8.64 -3.16
C THR A 198 -19.37 -9.04 -2.43
#